data_AF-A0A949XRK8-F1
#
_entry.id   AF-A0A949XRK8-F1
#
_cell.length_a   1.000
_cell.length_b   1.000
_cell.length_c   1.000
_cell.angle_alpha   90.00
_cell.angle_beta   90.00
_cell.angle_gamma   90.00
#
_symmetry.space_group_name_H-M   'P 1'
#
loop_
_entity.id
_entity.type
_entity.pdbx_description
1 polymer ?
#
loop_
_entity_poly.entity_id
_entity_poly.type
_entity_poly.pdbx_seq_one_letter_code
_entity_poly.pdbx_strand_id
1 'polypeptide(L)'
;MNGTALSASHPKPNEDCIGCHMARLPAGRGGHTIFTDHRIAIYTQRELAALRAPSLLNGSAPASNDDEPIPWHDPPSQFAQRNLRLAYDIALAAANAGDSKNAIKYLQKTLQLDPFLVAPYQDLARLYAADHQLALAHRTYVRFLKAFPESIEAKRGVGRGAGAVSHP
;
A
#
# COMPACT_ATOMS: atom_id res chain seq x y z
N MET A 1 -1.65 -30.65 2.13
CA MET A 1 -1.53 -31.36 0.84
C MET A 1 -0.21 -30.95 0.22
N ASN A 2 0.80 -31.77 -0.11
CA ASN A 2 1.00 -33.23 -0.11
C ASN A 2 2.52 -33.50 0.05
N GLY A 3 3.00 -33.84 1.24
CA GLY A 3 4.42 -34.23 1.43
C GLY A 3 4.77 -35.57 0.79
N THR A 4 3.77 -36.46 0.65
CA THR A 4 3.92 -37.80 0.07
C THR A 4 4.20 -37.80 -1.43
N ALA A 5 3.66 -36.83 -2.17
CA ALA A 5 3.90 -36.71 -3.61
C ALA A 5 5.33 -36.24 -3.91
N LEU A 6 5.89 -35.35 -3.06
CA LEU A 6 7.25 -34.89 -3.22
C LEU A 6 8.25 -36.02 -2.97
N SER A 7 8.04 -36.84 -1.95
CA SER A 7 8.92 -37.98 -1.61
C SER A 7 8.96 -39.07 -2.69
N ALA A 8 7.97 -39.13 -3.58
CA ALA A 8 7.97 -40.09 -4.70
C ALA A 8 8.96 -39.69 -5.81
N SER A 9 9.16 -38.39 -6.03
CA SER A 9 10.10 -37.87 -7.03
C SER A 9 11.42 -37.37 -6.43
N HIS A 10 11.41 -37.00 -5.14
CA HIS A 10 12.55 -36.52 -4.38
C HIS A 10 12.60 -37.22 -3.00
N PRO A 11 13.07 -38.48 -2.95
CA PRO A 11 13.03 -39.30 -1.74
C PRO A 11 13.92 -38.81 -0.61
N LYS A 12 14.89 -37.91 -0.87
CA LYS A 12 15.76 -37.33 0.16
C LYS A 12 15.41 -35.85 0.43
N PRO A 13 15.45 -35.37 1.69
CA PRO A 13 15.02 -34.02 2.05
C PRO A 13 15.86 -32.88 1.46
N ASN A 14 17.10 -33.18 1.02
CA ASN A 14 18.10 -32.19 0.59
C ASN A 14 18.57 -32.43 -0.85
N GLU A 15 17.67 -32.86 -1.74
CA GLU A 15 18.01 -32.99 -3.16
C GLU A 15 18.20 -31.60 -3.81
N ASP A 16 19.11 -31.53 -4.78
CA ASP A 16 19.36 -30.30 -5.54
C ASP A 16 18.20 -30.02 -6.49
N CYS A 17 17.21 -29.30 -5.97
CA CYS A 17 16.02 -28.91 -6.71
C CYS A 17 16.34 -28.04 -7.94
N ILE A 18 17.41 -27.26 -7.89
CA ILE A 18 17.75 -26.29 -8.95
C ILE A 18 18.45 -27.01 -10.10
N GLY A 19 19.32 -27.98 -9.81
CA GLY A 19 20.01 -28.77 -10.83
C GLY A 19 19.06 -29.48 -11.81
N CYS A 20 17.94 -30.02 -11.30
CA CYS A 20 16.96 -30.74 -12.13
C CYS A 20 15.91 -29.82 -12.78
N HIS A 21 15.41 -28.80 -12.07
CA HIS A 21 14.32 -27.95 -12.57
C HIS A 21 14.78 -26.65 -13.25
N MET A 22 16.06 -26.28 -13.12
CA MET A 22 16.69 -25.19 -13.87
C MET A 22 18.03 -25.66 -14.47
N ALA A 23 17.99 -26.83 -15.11
CA ALA A 23 19.14 -27.38 -15.82
C ALA A 23 19.70 -26.33 -16.80
N ARG A 24 20.99 -26.02 -16.67
CA ARG A 24 21.69 -25.09 -17.57
C ARG A 24 21.85 -25.75 -18.93
N LEU A 25 20.89 -25.50 -19.81
CA LEU A 25 21.00 -25.90 -21.20
C LEU A 25 21.86 -24.88 -21.96
N PRO A 26 22.74 -25.31 -22.88
CA PRO A 26 23.44 -24.39 -23.77
C PRO A 26 22.41 -23.59 -24.58
N ALA A 27 22.63 -22.28 -24.68
CA ALA A 27 21.77 -21.34 -25.39
C ALA A 27 21.73 -21.69 -26.88
N GLY A 28 20.77 -22.52 -27.26
CA GLY A 28 20.64 -23.03 -28.63
C GLY A 28 19.55 -24.07 -28.81
N ARG A 29 19.07 -24.72 -27.73
CA ARG A 29 17.94 -25.67 -27.80
C ARG A 29 16.90 -25.43 -26.70
N GLY A 30 16.41 -24.20 -26.62
CA GLY A 30 15.22 -23.85 -25.84
C GLY A 30 14.19 -23.19 -26.74
N GLY A 31 13.19 -23.96 -27.19
CA GLY A 31 12.00 -23.43 -27.82
C GLY A 31 11.08 -22.80 -26.78
N HIS A 32 11.53 -21.70 -26.16
CA HIS A 32 10.73 -20.77 -25.36
C HIS A 32 11.53 -19.47 -25.26
N THR A 33 11.32 -18.57 -26.22
CA THR A 33 11.97 -17.25 -26.23
C THR A 33 10.93 -16.18 -25.88
N ILE A 34 10.74 -15.92 -24.60
CA ILE A 34 10.48 -14.55 -24.17
C ILE A 34 11.85 -14.01 -23.78
N PHE A 35 12.58 -13.49 -24.77
CA PHE A 35 13.65 -12.54 -24.49
C PHE A 35 12.98 -11.21 -24.23
N THR A 36 12.65 -10.89 -22.99
CA THR A 36 12.79 -9.49 -22.62
C THR A 36 14.28 -9.29 -22.43
N ASP A 37 14.91 -8.59 -23.38
CA ASP A 37 16.28 -8.14 -23.23
C ASP A 37 16.33 -7.27 -21.97
N HIS A 38 16.73 -7.86 -20.83
CA HIS A 38 16.88 -7.14 -19.56
C HIS A 38 18.16 -6.32 -19.55
N ARG A 39 18.45 -5.64 -20.67
CA ARG A 39 19.41 -4.57 -20.69
C ARG A 39 18.73 -3.33 -20.14
N ILE A 40 19.14 -2.93 -18.95
CA ILE A 40 18.94 -1.55 -18.50
C ILE A 40 19.80 -0.69 -19.42
N ALA A 41 19.20 -0.17 -20.48
CA ALA A 41 19.86 0.77 -21.36
C ALA A 41 20.16 2.05 -20.58
N ILE A 42 21.45 2.39 -20.47
CA ILE A 42 21.89 3.64 -19.85
C ILE A 42 21.89 4.69 -20.95
N TYR A 43 20.89 5.57 -20.91
CA TYR A 43 20.76 6.69 -21.84
C TYR A 43 21.45 7.94 -21.26
N THR A 44 22.11 8.69 -22.13
CA THR A 44 22.50 10.07 -21.82
C THR A 44 21.25 10.94 -21.68
N GLN A 45 21.39 12.08 -21.00
CA GLN A 45 20.31 13.07 -20.86
C GLN A 45 19.68 13.47 -22.20
N ARG A 46 20.50 13.61 -23.25
CA ARG A 46 20.05 13.98 -24.59
C ARG A 46 19.23 12.88 -25.27
N GLU A 47 19.66 11.63 -25.16
CA GLU A 47 18.95 10.47 -25.71
C GLU A 47 17.61 10.26 -24.99
N LEU A 48 17.60 10.42 -23.68
CA LEU A 48 16.40 10.29 -22.86
C LEU A 48 15.36 11.39 -23.18
N ALA A 49 15.83 12.62 -23.43
CA ALA A 49 14.98 13.72 -23.87
C ALA A 49 14.35 13.48 -25.25
N ALA A 50 15.09 12.86 -26.18
CA ALA A 50 14.56 12.52 -27.51
C ALA A 50 13.50 11.41 -27.45
N LEU A 51 13.67 10.41 -26.59
CA LEU A 51 12.68 9.33 -26.37
C LEU A 51 11.41 9.82 -25.67
N ARG A 52 11.55 10.82 -24.79
CA ARG A 52 10.42 11.45 -24.07
C ARG A 52 9.75 12.56 -24.85
N ALA A 53 10.31 12.95 -26.00
CA ALA A 53 9.66 13.93 -26.86
C ALA A 53 8.27 13.39 -27.25
N PRO A 54 7.20 14.17 -27.04
CA PRO A 54 5.85 13.70 -27.30
C PRO A 54 5.75 13.28 -28.78
N SER A 55 5.39 12.02 -29.01
CA SER A 55 5.07 11.55 -30.34
C SER A 55 3.85 12.32 -30.83
N LEU A 56 4.03 13.21 -31.81
CA LEU A 56 2.93 13.96 -32.45
C LEU A 56 1.96 13.04 -33.23
N LEU A 57 2.19 11.72 -33.22
CA LEU A 57 1.49 10.74 -34.05
C LEU A 57 0.30 10.07 -33.37
N ASN A 58 0.12 10.23 -32.06
CA ASN A 58 -1.07 9.70 -31.39
C ASN A 58 -1.38 10.59 -30.20
N GLY A 59 -2.54 11.26 -30.21
CA GLY A 59 -2.98 12.30 -29.28
C GLY A 59 -3.12 11.92 -27.79
N SER A 60 -2.29 11.01 -27.29
CA SER A 60 -2.10 10.77 -25.87
C SER A 60 -1.25 11.90 -25.31
N ALA A 61 -1.90 12.83 -24.59
CA ALA A 61 -1.18 13.84 -23.81
C ALA A 61 -0.18 13.14 -22.86
N PRO A 62 1.05 13.66 -22.70
CA PRO A 62 1.98 13.12 -21.72
C PRO A 62 1.34 13.21 -20.33
N ALA A 63 1.39 12.10 -19.59
CA ALA A 63 0.94 12.05 -18.20
C ALA A 63 1.54 13.24 -17.44
N SER A 64 0.66 14.05 -16.85
CA SER A 64 1.06 15.18 -16.04
C SER A 64 1.64 14.66 -14.72
N ASN A 65 2.57 15.39 -14.11
CA ASN A 65 3.12 15.01 -12.80
C ASN A 65 2.07 15.02 -11.68
N ASP A 66 0.85 15.46 -11.98
CA ASP A 66 -0.30 15.51 -11.09
C ASP A 66 -1.14 14.23 -11.14
N ASP A 67 -0.82 13.30 -12.05
CA ASP A 67 -1.47 12.00 -12.16
C ASP A 67 -1.00 11.08 -11.01
N GLU A 68 -1.79 11.07 -9.94
CA GLU A 68 -1.59 10.16 -8.81
C GLU A 68 -1.47 8.71 -9.35
N PRO A 69 -0.38 7.98 -9.04
CA PRO A 69 -0.18 6.65 -9.59
C PRO A 69 -1.30 5.72 -9.14
N ILE A 70 -2.16 5.33 -10.08
CA ILE A 70 -3.21 4.35 -9.89
C ILE A 70 -2.70 2.94 -10.20
N PRO A 71 -3.01 1.92 -9.38
CA PRO A 71 -2.74 0.53 -9.72
C PRO A 71 -3.43 0.14 -11.03
N TRP A 72 -2.73 -0.60 -11.90
CA TRP A 72 -3.29 -1.11 -13.15
C TRP A 72 -4.47 -2.08 -12.92
N HIS A 73 -4.44 -2.81 -11.79
CA HIS A 73 -5.54 -3.62 -11.27
C HIS A 73 -5.55 -3.67 -9.75
N ASP A 74 -6.74 -3.85 -9.16
CA ASP A 74 -6.88 -4.14 -7.74
C ASP A 74 -6.33 -5.54 -7.43
N PRO A 75 -5.41 -5.67 -6.46
CA PRO A 75 -4.84 -6.97 -6.15
C PRO A 75 -5.91 -7.88 -5.50
N PRO A 76 -5.82 -9.20 -5.71
CA PRO A 76 -6.69 -10.17 -5.04
C PRO A 76 -6.78 -9.93 -3.53
N SER A 77 -7.95 -10.19 -2.93
CA SER A 77 -8.26 -9.87 -1.52
C SER A 77 -7.25 -10.43 -0.51
N GLN A 78 -6.57 -11.54 -0.82
CA GLN A 78 -5.48 -12.09 -0.01
C GLN A 78 -4.29 -11.14 0.18
N PHE A 79 -4.11 -10.15 -0.72
CA PHE A 79 -3.11 -9.10 -0.59
C PHE A 79 -3.67 -7.80 0.02
N ALA A 80 -4.98 -7.73 0.27
CA ALA A 80 -5.59 -6.56 0.89
C ALA A 80 -5.03 -6.32 2.31
N GLN A 81 -4.77 -7.38 3.09
CA GLN A 81 -4.09 -7.27 4.39
C GLN A 81 -2.67 -6.69 4.28
N ARG A 82 -1.92 -7.08 3.23
CA ARG A 82 -0.59 -6.51 2.97
C ARG A 82 -0.69 -5.03 2.61
N ASN A 83 -1.63 -4.66 1.76
CA ASN A 83 -1.89 -3.27 1.39
C ASN A 83 -2.35 -2.43 2.58
N LEU A 84 -3.14 -3.02 3.48
CA LEU A 84 -3.61 -2.39 4.69
C LEU A 84 -2.46 -2.08 5.65
N ARG A 85 -1.61 -3.08 5.92
CA ARG A 85 -0.43 -2.90 6.78
C ARG A 85 0.49 -1.83 6.19
N LEU A 86 0.75 -1.91 4.89
CA LEU A 86 1.58 -0.94 4.18
C LEU A 86 0.99 0.48 4.26
N ALA A 87 -0.32 0.64 4.06
CA ALA A 87 -0.97 1.94 4.18
C ALA A 87 -0.82 2.53 5.59
N TYR A 88 -0.98 1.70 6.63
CA TYR A 88 -0.81 2.15 8.00
C TYR A 88 0.64 2.53 8.31
N ASP A 89 1.62 1.73 7.88
CA ASP A 89 3.04 2.01 8.09
C ASP A 89 3.47 3.32 7.37
N ILE A 90 2.97 3.57 6.15
CA ILE A 90 3.18 4.84 5.44
C ILE A 90 2.58 6.01 6.22
N ALA A 91 1.40 5.84 6.80
CA ALA A 91 0.77 6.89 7.59
C ALA A 91 1.58 7.27 8.83
N LEU A 92 2.13 6.27 9.53
CA LEU A 92 3.00 6.48 10.69
C LEU A 92 4.30 7.19 10.29
N ALA A 93 4.90 6.76 9.17
CA ALA A 93 6.11 7.43 8.65
C ALA A 93 5.83 8.89 8.27
N ALA A 94 4.71 9.16 7.61
CA ALA A 94 4.30 10.52 7.25
C ALA A 94 4.03 11.39 8.50
N ALA A 95 3.36 10.84 9.52
CA ALA A 95 3.13 11.55 10.79
C ALA A 95 4.44 11.91 11.49
N ASN A 96 5.40 10.98 11.53
CA ASN A 96 6.73 11.22 12.10
C ASN A 96 7.54 12.25 11.31
N ALA A 97 7.31 12.35 10.00
CA ALA A 97 7.91 13.36 9.12
C ALA A 97 7.20 14.74 9.22
N GLY A 98 6.13 14.86 10.00
CA GLY A 98 5.32 16.08 10.09
C GLY A 98 4.37 16.28 8.90
N ASP A 99 4.32 15.34 7.96
CA ASP A 99 3.39 15.36 6.82
C ASP A 99 2.00 14.88 7.25
N SER A 100 1.32 15.75 7.99
CA SER A 100 -0.01 15.48 8.54
C SER A 100 -1.04 15.19 7.45
N LYS A 101 -0.90 15.80 6.27
CA LYS A 101 -1.82 15.60 5.14
C LYS A 101 -1.76 14.16 4.64
N ASN A 102 -0.56 13.65 4.36
CA ASN A 102 -0.40 12.28 3.92
C ASN A 102 -0.74 11.28 5.04
N ALA A 103 -0.37 11.58 6.28
CA ALA A 103 -0.73 10.73 7.42
C ALA A 103 -2.26 10.53 7.51
N ILE A 104 -3.04 11.62 7.45
CA ILE A 104 -4.51 11.58 7.46
C ILE A 104 -5.05 10.77 6.27
N LYS A 105 -4.55 11.01 5.05
CA LYS A 105 -4.97 10.30 3.83
C LYS A 105 -4.83 8.79 3.98
N TYR A 106 -3.67 8.33 4.44
CA TYR A 106 -3.39 6.89 4.56
C TYR A 106 -4.13 6.25 5.75
N LEU A 107 -4.30 6.94 6.89
CA LEU A 107 -5.14 6.44 7.98
C LEU A 107 -6.60 6.26 7.56
N GLN A 108 -7.14 7.21 6.78
CA GLN A 108 -8.49 7.08 6.21
C GLN A 108 -8.57 5.88 5.26
N LYS A 109 -7.57 5.66 4.42
CA LYS A 109 -7.51 4.50 3.52
C LYS A 109 -7.44 3.19 4.31
N THR A 110 -6.65 3.12 5.37
CA THR A 110 -6.59 1.97 6.28
C THR A 110 -7.98 1.64 6.84
N LEU A 111 -8.74 2.65 7.30
CA LEU A 111 -10.09 2.46 7.83
C LEU A 111 -11.16 2.16 6.77
N GLN A 112 -10.92 2.52 5.50
CA GLN A 112 -11.78 2.09 4.38
C GLN A 112 -11.58 0.61 4.07
N LEU A 113 -10.33 0.12 4.15
CA LEU A 113 -9.98 -1.27 3.91
C LEU A 113 -10.40 -2.18 5.08
N ASP A 114 -10.22 -1.73 6.32
CA ASP A 114 -10.70 -2.41 7.52
C ASP A 114 -11.20 -1.42 8.58
N PRO A 115 -12.54 -1.28 8.71
CA PRO A 115 -13.15 -0.42 9.72
C PRO A 115 -12.99 -0.90 11.17
N PHE A 116 -12.49 -2.12 11.40
CA PHE A 116 -12.36 -2.76 12.72
C PHE A 116 -10.91 -2.73 13.24
N LEU A 117 -10.13 -1.73 12.83
CA LEU A 117 -8.82 -1.44 13.40
C LEU A 117 -8.90 -0.28 14.38
N VAL A 118 -8.48 -0.53 15.63
CA VAL A 118 -8.51 0.47 16.71
C VAL A 118 -7.49 1.59 16.47
N ALA A 119 -6.23 1.24 16.22
CA ALA A 119 -5.12 2.21 16.20
C ALA A 119 -5.32 3.35 15.17
N PRO A 120 -5.79 3.09 13.94
CA PRO A 120 -6.01 4.17 12.97
C PRO A 120 -7.05 5.20 13.39
N TYR A 121 -8.09 4.83 14.17
CA TYR A 121 -9.02 5.82 14.72
C TYR A 121 -8.34 6.73 15.74
N GLN A 122 -7.53 6.16 16.62
CA GLN A 122 -6.84 6.91 17.68
C GLN A 122 -5.83 7.87 17.07
N ASP A 123 -5.02 7.42 16.13
CA ASP A 123 -4.00 8.24 15.47
C ASP A 123 -4.63 9.34 14.62
N LEU A 124 -5.72 9.03 13.89
CA LEU A 124 -6.43 10.01 13.08
C LEU A 124 -7.05 11.10 13.96
N ALA A 125 -7.68 10.72 15.09
CA ALA A 125 -8.25 11.69 16.02
C ALA A 125 -7.16 12.52 16.72
N ARG A 126 -6.01 11.93 17.04
CA ARG A 126 -4.86 12.64 17.62
C ARG A 126 -4.29 13.66 16.65
N LEU A 127 -4.14 13.30 15.37
CA LEU A 127 -3.67 14.22 14.33
C LEU A 127 -4.63 15.40 14.14
N TYR A 128 -5.94 15.13 14.05
CA TYR A 128 -6.93 16.22 13.97
C TYR A 128 -6.93 17.11 15.21
N ALA A 129 -6.75 16.54 16.40
CA ALA A 129 -6.68 17.34 17.63
C ALA A 129 -5.41 18.20 17.70
N ALA A 130 -4.26 17.67 17.26
CA ALA A 130 -3.00 18.38 17.18
C ALA A 130 -3.06 19.56 16.19
N ASP A 131 -3.83 19.40 15.11
CA ASP A 131 -4.07 20.45 14.10
C ASP A 131 -5.26 21.38 14.46
N HIS A 132 -5.69 21.38 15.73
CA HIS A 132 -6.84 22.17 16.22
C HIS A 132 -8.20 21.91 15.53
N GLN A 133 -8.30 20.86 14.72
CA GLN A 133 -9.52 20.42 14.03
C GLN A 133 -10.40 19.57 14.95
N LEU A 134 -10.79 20.11 16.11
CA LEU A 134 -11.51 19.38 17.16
C LEU A 134 -12.83 18.76 16.69
N ALA A 135 -13.52 19.41 15.74
CA ALA A 135 -14.75 18.88 15.15
C ALA A 135 -14.51 17.57 14.39
N LEU A 136 -13.41 17.47 13.62
CA LEU A 136 -13.05 16.25 12.92
C LEU A 136 -12.54 15.17 13.87
N ALA A 137 -11.79 15.55 14.90
CA ALA A 137 -11.38 14.62 15.96
C ALA A 137 -12.60 13.99 16.66
N HIS A 138 -13.58 14.82 17.05
CA HIS A 138 -14.82 14.36 17.66
C HIS A 138 -15.61 13.42 16.73
N ARG A 139 -15.81 13.80 15.46
CA ARG A 139 -16.46 12.93 14.46
C ARG A 139 -15.75 11.59 14.30
N THR A 140 -14.42 11.59 14.35
CA THR A 140 -13.60 10.37 14.28
C THR A 140 -13.86 9.47 15.49
N TYR A 141 -13.91 10.03 16.70
CA TYR A 141 -14.26 9.27 17.91
C TYR A 141 -15.70 8.75 17.90
N VAL A 142 -16.66 9.51 17.36
CA VAL A 142 -18.03 9.02 17.18
C VAL A 142 -18.06 7.82 16.22
N ARG A 143 -17.31 7.88 15.11
CA ARG A 143 -17.19 6.74 14.18
C ARG A 143 -16.49 5.55 14.86
N PHE A 144 -15.46 5.82 15.66
CA PHE A 144 -14.75 4.80 16.43
C PHE A 144 -15.70 4.10 17.43
N LEU A 145 -16.52 4.86 18.15
CA LEU A 145 -17.49 4.31 19.10
C LEU A 145 -18.58 3.48 18.41
N LYS A 146 -19.00 3.85 17.19
CA LYS A 146 -19.93 3.03 16.40
C LYS A 146 -19.33 1.68 16.00
N ALA A 147 -18.05 1.65 15.61
CA ALA A 147 -17.35 0.42 15.25
C ALA A 147 -17.02 -0.44 16.50
N PHE A 148 -16.78 0.20 17.65
CA PHE A 148 -16.44 -0.45 18.91
C PHE A 148 -17.27 0.13 20.07
N PRO A 149 -18.53 -0.28 20.23
CA PRO A 149 -19.45 0.28 21.23
C PRO A 149 -18.93 0.20 22.67
N GLU A 150 -18.11 -0.80 22.98
CA GLU A 150 -17.54 -1.00 24.32
C GLU A 150 -16.16 -0.36 24.54
N SER A 151 -15.62 0.33 23.53
CA SER A 151 -14.31 0.99 23.67
C SER A 151 -14.37 2.16 24.64
N ILE A 152 -13.71 2.00 25.80
CA ILE A 152 -13.57 3.07 26.81
C ILE A 152 -12.85 4.29 26.23
N GLU A 153 -11.88 4.07 25.36
CA GLU A 153 -11.13 5.14 24.70
C GLU A 153 -12.01 5.93 23.73
N ALA A 154 -12.87 5.23 22.96
CA ALA A 154 -13.83 5.89 22.08
C ALA A 154 -14.85 6.70 22.90
N LYS A 155 -15.40 6.13 23.97
CA LYS A 155 -16.32 6.82 24.90
C LYS A 155 -15.68 8.10 25.47
N ARG A 156 -14.43 8.01 25.93
CA ARG A 156 -13.65 9.15 26.46
C ARG A 156 -13.38 10.22 25.40
N GLY A 157 -13.03 9.80 24.18
CA GLY A 157 -12.75 10.71 23.06
C GLY A 157 -13.96 11.53 22.63
N VAL A 158 -15.15 10.91 22.60
CA VAL A 158 -16.43 11.61 22.35
C VAL A 158 -16.69 12.65 23.45
N GLY A 159 -16.54 12.28 24.72
CA GLY A 159 -16.77 13.20 25.85
C GLY A 159 -15.86 14.44 25.84
N ARG A 160 -14.59 14.28 25.45
CA ARG A 160 -13.64 15.42 25.30
C ARG A 160 -14.01 16.37 24.16
N GLY A 161 -14.55 15.84 23.05
CA GLY A 161 -14.98 16.66 21.92
C GLY A 161 -16.29 17.40 22.17
N ALA A 162 -17.18 16.87 23.01
CA ALA A 162 -18.44 17.53 23.37
C ALA A 162 -18.24 18.78 24.24
N GLY A 163 -17.28 18.76 25.18
CA GLY A 163 -16.99 19.89 26.08
C GLY A 163 -16.44 21.15 25.39
N ALA A 164 -15.95 21.05 24.15
CA ALA A 164 -15.44 22.18 23.37
C ALA A 164 -16.53 22.92 22.56
N VAL A 165 -17.74 22.34 22.45
CA VAL A 165 -18.84 22.89 21.60
C VAL A 165 -19.94 23.55 22.45
N SER A 166 -19.82 23.52 23.78
CA SER A 166 -20.87 23.94 24.71
C SER A 166 -20.46 25.12 25.61
N HIS A 167 -20.07 26.26 25.03
CA HIS A 167 -20.06 27.55 25.72
C HIS A 167 -20.61 28.64 24.78
N PRO A 168 -21.83 29.17 25.04
CA PRO A 168 -22.29 30.42 24.43
C PRO A 168 -21.60 31.65 25.01
#